data_AF-U6DZ18-F1
#
_entry.id   AF-U6DZ18-F1
#
_cell.length_a   1.000
_cell.length_b   1.000
_cell.length_c   1.000
_cell.angle_alpha   90.00
_cell.angle_beta   90.00
_cell.angle_gamma   90.00
#
_symmetry.space_group_name_H-M   'P 1'
#
loop_
_entity.id
_entity.type
_entity.pdbx_description
1 polymer ?
#
loop_
_entity_poly.entity_id
_entity_poly.type
_entity_poly.pdbx_seq_one_letter_code
_entity_poly.pdbx_strand_id
1 'polypeptide(L)'
;DRRRRRSPWLLLAPLLSPAVPQVTSPPCCLCPEGVHRFQWIRNLVPEFGVSSSHVRVLSSPAEFFELMKSQISVAKRRVVMASLYLGTGPLEQELVDCLEHT
;
A
#
# COMPACT_ATOMS: atom_id res chain seq x y z
N ASP A 1 4.84 -58.40 -13.63
CA ASP A 1 3.60 -58.09 -12.92
C ASP A 1 3.86 -58.03 -11.41
N ARG A 2 3.99 -56.83 -10.85
CA ARG A 2 4.11 -56.63 -9.39
C ARG A 2 3.33 -55.38 -9.01
N ARG A 3 2.07 -55.60 -8.62
CA ARG A 3 1.15 -54.62 -8.04
C ARG A 3 1.86 -53.78 -6.98
N ARG A 4 2.05 -52.48 -7.24
CA ARG A 4 2.34 -51.50 -6.18
C ARG A 4 1.14 -51.45 -5.24
N ARG A 5 1.26 -52.07 -4.07
CA ARG A 5 0.35 -51.81 -2.93
C ARG A 5 0.45 -50.32 -2.59
N ARG A 6 -0.56 -49.53 -2.95
CA ARG A 6 -0.72 -48.17 -2.44
C ARG A 6 -1.07 -48.27 -0.96
N SER A 7 -0.24 -47.72 -0.09
CA SER A 7 -0.47 -47.65 1.36
C SER A 7 -1.71 -46.77 1.62
N PRO A 8 -2.71 -47.24 2.38
CA PRO A 8 -3.94 -46.48 2.66
C PRO A 8 -3.70 -45.25 3.55
N TRP A 9 -2.54 -45.16 4.19
CA TRP A 9 -2.16 -44.05 5.06
C TRP A 9 -1.96 -42.72 4.31
N LEU A 10 -1.68 -42.77 3.00
CA LEU A 10 -1.52 -41.55 2.19
C LEU A 10 -2.83 -40.79 1.97
N LEU A 11 -4.00 -41.41 2.20
CA LEU A 11 -5.31 -40.75 2.10
C LEU A 11 -5.68 -39.95 3.35
N LEU A 12 -4.97 -40.14 4.47
CA LEU A 12 -5.23 -39.44 5.74
C LEU A 12 -4.25 -38.28 6.00
N ALA A 13 -3.29 -38.05 5.10
CA ALA A 13 -2.32 -36.96 5.21
C ALA A 13 -2.95 -35.56 5.44
N PRO A 14 -4.13 -35.21 4.88
CA PRO A 14 -4.71 -33.88 5.10
C PRO A 14 -5.21 -33.62 6.53
N LEU A 15 -5.40 -34.66 7.35
CA LEU A 15 -5.91 -34.55 8.72
C LEU A 15 -4.81 -34.38 9.78
N LEU A 16 -3.53 -34.49 9.37
CA LEU A 16 -2.36 -34.34 10.23
C LEU A 16 -1.63 -33.00 10.01
N SER A 17 -2.17 -32.11 9.17
CA SER A 17 -1.66 -30.75 9.06
C SER A 17 -1.80 -30.05 10.40
N PRO A 18 -0.72 -29.52 11.01
CA PRO A 18 -0.85 -28.69 12.19
C PRO A 18 -1.76 -27.50 11.84
N ALA A 19 -2.71 -27.20 12.72
CA ALA A 19 -3.56 -26.03 12.59
C ALA A 19 -2.68 -24.81 12.35
N VAL A 20 -3.01 -24.02 11.32
CA VAL A 20 -2.38 -22.72 11.04
C VAL A 20 -2.25 -21.97 12.38
N PRO A 21 -1.07 -21.48 12.76
CA PRO A 21 -0.92 -20.79 14.03
C PRO A 21 -1.92 -19.64 14.07
N GLN A 22 -2.89 -19.76 14.96
CA GLN A 22 -3.77 -18.66 15.35
C GLN A 22 -2.87 -17.65 16.08
N VAL A 23 -2.35 -16.71 15.31
CA VAL A 23 -1.59 -15.57 15.82
C VAL A 23 -2.58 -14.71 16.61
N THR A 24 -2.67 -14.97 17.90
CA THR A 24 -3.37 -14.12 18.84
C THR A 24 -2.46 -12.93 19.13
N SER A 25 -2.70 -11.81 18.45
CA SER A 25 -2.06 -10.55 18.82
C SER A 25 -2.54 -10.13 20.21
N PRO A 26 -1.69 -9.46 21.02
CA PRO A 26 -2.10 -8.98 22.34
C PRO A 26 -3.27 -7.97 22.22
N PRO A 27 -4.11 -7.83 23.25
CA PRO A 27 -5.23 -6.91 23.21
C PRO A 27 -4.68 -5.47 23.24
N CYS A 28 -4.70 -4.81 22.09
CA CYS A 28 -4.50 -3.37 22.01
C CYS A 28 -5.76 -2.70 22.56
N CYS A 29 -5.71 -2.16 23.78
CA CYS A 29 -6.85 -1.66 24.56
C CYS A 29 -7.51 -0.35 24.04
N LEU A 30 -7.46 -0.05 22.74
CA LEU A 30 -7.99 1.19 22.16
C LEU A 30 -8.65 0.99 20.78
N CYS A 31 -9.30 -0.15 20.53
CA CYS A 31 -9.93 -0.39 19.21
C CYS A 31 -11.45 -0.15 19.27
N PRO A 32 -11.99 0.85 18.55
CA PRO A 32 -13.40 0.86 18.19
C PRO A 32 -13.67 -0.35 17.30
N GLU A 33 -14.79 -1.03 17.52
CA GLU A 33 -15.29 -2.26 16.85
C GLU A 33 -15.13 -2.33 15.31
N GLY A 34 -14.85 -1.21 14.62
CA GLY A 34 -14.66 -1.17 13.16
C GLY A 34 -13.26 -1.53 12.62
N VAL A 35 -12.21 -1.57 13.46
CA VAL A 35 -10.81 -1.70 12.97
C VAL A 35 -10.44 -3.16 12.61
N HIS A 36 -11.25 -4.15 13.01
CA HIS A 36 -10.93 -5.56 12.80
C HIS A 36 -11.36 -6.12 11.44
N ARG A 37 -12.24 -5.43 10.69
CA ARG A 37 -12.83 -5.96 9.43
C ARG A 37 -11.80 -6.30 8.35
N PHE A 38 -10.67 -5.60 8.33
CA PHE A 38 -9.65 -5.72 7.28
C PHE A 38 -8.29 -6.22 7.79
N GLN A 39 -8.21 -6.75 9.01
CA GLN A 39 -6.96 -7.27 9.59
C GLN A 39 -6.33 -8.39 8.74
N TRP A 40 -7.15 -9.16 8.02
CA TRP A 40 -6.68 -10.19 7.09
C TRP A 40 -5.77 -9.63 5.99
N ILE A 41 -6.00 -8.38 5.54
CA ILE A 41 -5.21 -7.74 4.49
C ILE A 41 -3.78 -7.52 4.97
N ARG A 42 -3.59 -7.04 6.21
CA ARG A 42 -2.27 -6.78 6.79
C ARG A 42 -1.37 -8.02 6.82
N ASN A 43 -1.97 -9.21 6.97
CA ASN A 43 -1.23 -10.47 6.97
C ASN A 43 -0.86 -10.97 5.56
N LEU A 44 -1.43 -10.37 4.50
CA LEU A 44 -1.25 -10.82 3.12
C LEU A 44 -0.51 -9.83 2.21
N VAL A 45 -0.47 -8.54 2.56
CA VAL A 45 0.15 -7.50 1.73
C VAL A 45 1.23 -6.74 2.49
N PRO A 46 2.29 -6.25 1.83
CA PRO A 46 3.25 -5.35 2.43
C PRO A 46 2.58 -4.07 2.97
N GLU A 47 3.03 -3.62 4.13
CA GLU A 47 2.57 -2.37 4.76
C GLU A 47 3.71 -1.34 4.82
N PHE A 48 3.37 -0.07 4.59
CA PHE A 48 4.24 1.07 4.83
C PHE A 48 3.59 1.95 5.90
N GLY A 49 4.09 1.86 7.14
CA GLY A 49 3.57 2.63 8.26
C GLY A 49 3.89 4.13 8.12
N VAL A 50 2.90 4.99 8.34
CA VAL A 50 3.04 6.46 8.30
C VAL A 50 2.33 7.07 9.51
N SER A 51 2.97 8.03 10.20
CA SER A 51 2.33 8.81 11.27
C SER A 51 1.28 9.74 10.68
N SER A 52 0.12 9.85 11.33
CA SER A 52 -0.92 10.81 10.93
C SER A 52 -0.43 12.26 10.94
N SER A 53 0.54 12.60 11.81
CA SER A 53 1.18 13.92 11.83
C SER A 53 1.97 14.27 10.56
N HIS A 54 2.31 13.27 9.74
CA HIS A 54 3.00 13.43 8.46
C HIS A 54 2.04 13.40 7.26
N VAL A 55 0.72 13.30 7.49
CA VAL A 55 -0.29 13.29 6.43
C VAL A 55 -1.06 14.61 6.48
N ARG A 56 -1.15 15.29 5.34
CA ARG A 56 -1.96 16.51 5.17
C ARG A 56 -2.96 16.32 4.04
N VAL A 57 -4.24 16.56 4.33
CA VAL A 57 -5.31 16.58 3.32
C VAL A 57 -5.31 17.95 2.66
N LEU A 58 -5.20 17.99 1.34
CA LEU A 58 -5.30 19.22 0.54
C LEU A 58 -6.77 19.46 0.18
N SER A 59 -7.24 20.67 0.40
CA SER A 59 -8.68 20.98 0.35
C SER A 59 -9.11 21.71 -0.92
N SER A 60 -8.16 22.11 -1.77
CA SER A 60 -8.47 22.82 -3.02
C SER A 60 -7.50 22.47 -4.16
N PRO A 61 -7.93 22.63 -5.42
CA PRO A 61 -7.05 22.48 -6.58
C PRO A 61 -5.86 23.44 -6.57
N ALA A 62 -6.06 24.67 -6.10
CA ALA A 62 -4.99 25.67 -6.01
C ALA A 62 -3.92 25.26 -4.99
N GLU A 63 -4.32 24.78 -3.81
CA GLU A 63 -3.39 24.28 -2.80
C GLU A 63 -2.56 23.10 -3.34
N PHE A 64 -3.21 22.18 -4.06
CA PHE A 64 -2.54 21.05 -4.69
C PHE A 64 -1.47 21.50 -5.68
N PHE A 65 -1.81 22.44 -6.58
CA PHE A 65 -0.89 22.92 -7.60
C PHE A 65 0.32 23.66 -6.99
N GLU A 66 0.08 24.58 -6.06
CA GLU A 66 1.16 25.32 -5.40
C GLU A 66 2.06 24.40 -4.57
N LEU A 67 1.49 23.43 -3.84
CA LEU A 67 2.28 22.44 -3.13
C LEU A 67 3.14 21.63 -4.10
N MET A 68 2.57 21.17 -5.21
CA MET A 68 3.31 20.39 -6.21
C MET A 68 4.53 21.15 -6.74
N LYS A 69 4.34 22.41 -7.18
CA LYS A 69 5.46 23.26 -7.63
C LYS A 69 6.52 23.44 -6.54
N SER A 70 6.10 23.68 -5.30
CA SER A 70 7.04 23.84 -4.17
C SER A 70 7.85 22.57 -3.86
N GLN A 71 7.27 21.38 -4.05
CA GLN A 71 7.98 20.11 -3.83
C GLN A 71 8.93 19.80 -4.99
N ILE A 72 8.54 20.15 -6.22
CA ILE A 72 9.40 20.02 -7.40
C ILE A 72 10.64 20.88 -7.24
N SER A 73 10.50 22.16 -6.88
CA SER A 73 11.63 23.10 -6.81
C SER A 73 12.71 22.73 -5.79
N VAL A 74 12.38 21.93 -4.77
CA VAL A 74 13.34 21.46 -3.76
C VAL A 74 13.85 20.03 -4.00
N ALA A 75 13.32 19.34 -5.02
CA ALA A 75 13.71 17.98 -5.33
C ALA A 75 15.14 17.93 -5.88
N LYS A 76 15.99 17.04 -5.34
CA LYS A 76 17.42 16.98 -5.68
C LYS A 76 17.83 15.81 -6.58
N ARG A 77 16.93 14.85 -6.80
CA ARG A 77 17.29 13.57 -7.44
C ARG A 77 16.27 13.11 -8.47
N ARG A 78 15.00 13.04 -8.10
CA ARG A 78 13.96 12.53 -8.99
C ARG A 78 12.60 13.07 -8.56
N VAL A 79 11.83 13.51 -9.54
CA VAL A 79 10.39 13.71 -9.43
C VAL A 79 9.70 12.58 -10.17
N VAL A 80 8.67 11.97 -9.56
CA VAL A 80 7.80 10.98 -10.22
C VAL A 80 6.38 11.46 -10.09
N MET A 81 5.70 11.61 -11.21
CA MET A 81 4.28 11.97 -11.28
C MET A 81 3.55 10.94 -12.13
N ALA A 82 2.33 10.61 -11.72
CA ALA A 82 1.40 9.81 -12.49
C ALA A 82 0.09 10.57 -12.64
N SER A 83 -0.29 10.85 -13.87
CA SER A 83 -1.56 11.49 -14.24
C SER A 83 -2.10 10.84 -15.51
N LEU A 84 -3.41 10.94 -15.72
CA LEU A 84 -4.03 10.43 -16.96
C LEU A 84 -3.58 11.26 -18.17
N TYR A 85 -3.65 12.58 -18.03
CA TYR A 85 -3.17 13.59 -18.97
C TYR A 85 -2.59 14.76 -18.17
N LEU A 86 -1.72 15.56 -18.80
CA LEU A 86 -1.24 16.81 -18.22
C LEU A 86 -2.19 17.96 -18.59
N GLY A 87 -2.46 18.11 -19.89
CA GLY A 87 -3.15 19.27 -20.47
C GLY A 87 -2.16 20.17 -21.21
N THR A 88 -2.63 21.29 -21.75
CA THR A 88 -1.83 22.25 -22.53
C THR A 88 -2.19 23.70 -22.20
N GLY A 89 -2.73 23.94 -21.01
CA GLY A 89 -3.07 25.28 -20.54
C GLY A 89 -1.88 25.98 -19.88
N PRO A 90 -2.07 27.22 -19.42
CA PRO A 90 -1.01 28.01 -18.81
C PRO A 90 -0.42 27.39 -17.55
N LEU A 91 -1.24 26.73 -16.72
CA LEU A 91 -0.78 26.09 -15.49
C LEU A 91 0.05 24.83 -15.78
N GLU A 92 -0.34 24.07 -16.81
CA GLU A 92 0.41 22.91 -17.25
C GLU A 92 1.76 23.31 -17.82
N GLN A 93 1.81 24.42 -18.58
CA GLN A 93 3.08 24.97 -19.04
C GLN A 93 3.96 25.40 -17.86
N GLU A 94 3.41 26.13 -16.89
CA GLU A 94 4.14 26.52 -15.68
C GLU A 94 4.70 25.31 -14.91
N LEU A 95 3.94 24.20 -14.85
CA LEU A 95 4.38 22.96 -14.23
C LEU A 95 5.54 22.31 -15.00
N VAL A 96 5.47 22.28 -16.33
CA VAL A 96 6.57 21.77 -17.19
C VAL A 96 7.81 22.62 -16.97
N ASP A 97 7.68 23.94 -16.98
CA ASP A 97 8.78 24.85 -16.73
C ASP A 97 9.41 24.56 -15.35
N CYS A 98 8.61 24.33 -14.30
CA CYS A 98 9.13 23.94 -12.99
C CYS A 98 9.94 22.64 -13.00
N LEU A 99 9.55 21.65 -13.81
CA LEU A 99 10.24 20.35 -13.92
C LEU A 99 11.53 20.44 -14.75
N GLU A 100 11.61 21.35 -15.72
CA GLU A 100 12.81 21.54 -16.53
C GLU A 100 13.93 22.24 -15.77
N HIS A 101 13.59 23.06 -14.77
CA HIS A 101 14.55 23.88 -14.01
C HIS A 101 15.07 23.22 -12.71
N THR A 102 14.81 21.92 -12.47
CA THR A 102 15.38 21.14 -11.34
C THR A 102 16.67 20.41 -11.71
#